data_AF-A0AAW4L3Z3-F1
#
_entry.id   AF-A0AAW4L3Z3-F1
#
_cell.length_a   1.000
_cell.length_b   1.000
_cell.length_c   1.000
_cell.angle_alpha   90.00
_cell.angle_beta   90.00
_cell.angle_gamma   90.00
#
_symmetry.space_group_name_H-M   'P 1'
#
loop_
_entity.id
_entity.type
_entity.pdbx_description
1 polymer ?
#
loop_
_entity_poly.entity_id
_entity_poly.type
_entity_poly.pdbx_seq_one_letter_code
_entity_poly.pdbx_strand_id
1 'polypeptide(L)' 'MSRHTIPKKPEQRREWIKYQLRLNGSSFSAIAKERGVSRQAVQLVNYCPSPKWEGIIAQKIGTTPEQIWPERYAA' A
#
# COMPACT_ATOMS: atom_id res chain seq x y z
N MET A 1 -1.47 19.88 -1.35
CA MET A 1 -1.56 18.40 -1.26
C MET A 1 -3.01 18.00 -1.46
N SER A 2 -3.38 17.57 -2.66
CA SER A 2 -4.78 17.27 -2.99
C SER A 2 -5.27 16.09 -2.17
N ARG A 3 -6.27 16.32 -1.31
CA ARG A 3 -7.02 15.31 -0.56
C ARG A 3 -7.73 14.36 -1.54
N HIS A 4 -6.99 13.40 -2.10
CA HIS A 4 -7.60 12.28 -2.79
C HIS A 4 -8.04 11.31 -1.70
N THR A 5 -9.34 11.31 -1.40
CA THR A 5 -9.97 10.39 -0.45
C THR A 5 -9.59 8.96 -0.80
N ILE A 6 -9.03 8.23 0.16
CA ILE A 6 -8.63 6.83 0.00
C ILE A 6 -9.87 6.01 -0.37
N PRO A 7 -9.86 5.27 -1.51
CA PRO A 7 -11.03 4.50 -1.91
C PRO A 7 -11.36 3.40 -0.90
N LYS A 8 -12.65 3.22 -0.62
CA LYS A 8 -13.15 2.16 0.28
C LYS A 8 -13.23 0.79 -0.39
N LYS A 9 -13.47 0.75 -1.71
CA LYS A 9 -13.56 -0.51 -2.46
C LYS A 9 -12.15 -1.11 -2.65
N PRO A 10 -11.91 -2.39 -2.31
CA PRO A 10 -10.57 -3.00 -2.39
C PRO A 10 -9.90 -2.86 -3.77
N GLU A 11 -10.66 -3.09 -4.85
CA GLU A 11 -10.16 -2.98 -6.22
C GLU A 11 -9.69 -1.55 -6.56
N GLN A 12 -10.46 -0.54 -6.14
CA GLN A 12 -10.11 0.87 -6.34
C GLN A 12 -8.93 1.28 -5.45
N ARG A 13 -8.89 0.78 -4.22
CA ARG A 13 -7.80 1.02 -3.28
C ARG A 13 -6.48 0.47 -3.82
N ARG A 14 -6.50 -0.71 -4.44
CA ARG A 14 -5.32 -1.32 -5.08
C ARG A 14 -4.75 -0.42 -6.18
N GLU A 15 -5.59 0.11 -7.06
CA GLU A 15 -5.14 1.02 -8.12
C GLU A 15 -4.67 2.36 -7.54
N TRP A 16 -5.34 2.87 -6.51
CA TRP A 16 -4.90 4.06 -5.78
C TRP A 16 -3.52 3.87 -5.14
N ILE A 17 -3.24 2.73 -4.49
CA ILE A 17 -1.91 2.42 -3.94
C ILE A 17 -0.86 2.42 -5.04
N LYS A 18 -1.12 1.76 -6.18
CA LYS A 18 -0.19 1.75 -7.32
C LYS A 18 0.10 3.16 -7.82
N TYR A 19 -0.94 3.99 -7.94
CA TYR A 19 -0.80 5.38 -8.39
C TYR A 19 0.02 6.21 -7.40
N GLN A 20 -0.29 6.13 -6.10
CA GLN A 20 0.47 6.83 -5.05
C GLN A 20 1.93 6.39 -4.98
N LEU A 21 2.20 5.09 -5.09
CA LEU A 21 3.58 4.60 -5.16
C LEU A 21 4.33 5.19 -6.37
N ARG A 22 3.68 5.26 -7.54
CA ARG A 22 4.28 5.84 -8.75
C ARG A 22 4.55 7.34 -8.60
N LEU A 23 3.64 8.09 -7.98
CA LEU A 23 3.87 9.51 -7.67
C LEU A 23 5.09 9.72 -6.75
N ASN A 24 5.36 8.76 -5.87
CA ASN A 24 6.52 8.75 -4.98
C ASN A 24 7.75 8.04 -5.58
N GLY A 25 7.80 7.84 -6.91
CA GLY A 25 8.94 7.21 -7.58
C GLY A 25 9.15 5.73 -7.23
N SER A 26 8.14 5.06 -6.68
CA SER A 26 8.20 3.67 -6.22
C SER A 26 7.18 2.78 -6.92
N SER A 27 7.20 1.49 -6.58
CA SER A 27 6.26 0.47 -7.04
C SER A 27 6.36 -0.78 -6.18
N PHE A 28 5.39 -1.70 -6.28
CA PHE A 28 5.51 -3.01 -5.63
C PHE A 28 6.80 -3.76 -6.02
N SER A 29 7.23 -3.64 -7.28
CA SER A 29 8.48 -4.23 -7.75
C SER A 29 9.71 -3.54 -7.15
N ALA A 30 9.68 -2.20 -7.00
CA ALA A 30 10.77 -1.46 -6.36
C ALA A 30 10.89 -1.84 -4.88
N ILE A 31 9.76 -1.88 -4.15
CA ILE A 31 9.71 -2.32 -2.74
C ILE A 31 10.24 -3.76 -2.61
N ALA A 32 9.83 -4.66 -3.50
CA ALA A 32 10.28 -6.04 -3.50
C ALA A 32 11.80 -6.14 -3.69
N LYS A 33 12.37 -5.38 -4.63
CA LYS A 33 13.82 -5.27 -4.86
C LYS A 33 14.56 -4.72 -3.64
N GLU A 34 14.08 -3.63 -3.06
CA GLU A 34 14.65 -3.02 -1.85
C GLU A 34 14.70 -3.99 -0.66
N ARG A 35 13.77 -4.95 -0.59
CA ARG A 35 13.64 -5.91 0.51
C ARG A 35 14.12 -7.32 0.17
N GLY A 36 14.63 -7.55 -1.05
CA GLY A 36 15.13 -8.86 -1.48
C GLY A 36 14.06 -9.96 -1.57
N VAL A 37 12.81 -9.60 -1.87
CA VAL A 37 11.68 -10.56 -1.98
C VAL A 37 11.06 -10.56 -3.36
N SER A 38 10.18 -11.53 -3.63
CA SER A 38 9.38 -11.53 -4.86
C SER A 38 8.33 -10.42 -4.85
N ARG A 39 8.00 -9.91 -6.04
CA ARG A 39 6.90 -8.96 -6.21
C ARG A 39 5.57 -9.53 -5.71
N GLN A 40 5.32 -10.83 -5.93
CA GLN A 40 4.09 -11.49 -5.46
C GLN A 40 3.96 -11.38 -3.94
N ALA A 41 5.05 -11.57 -3.19
CA ALA A 41 5.04 -11.48 -1.73
C ALA A 41 4.54 -10.11 -1.23
N VAL A 42 4.95 -9.03 -1.90
CA VAL A 42 4.47 -7.67 -1.57
C VAL A 42 3.02 -7.46 -2.03
N GLN A 43 2.63 -8.01 -3.18
CA GLN A 43 1.27 -7.86 -3.71
C GLN A 43 0.19 -8.54 -2.88
N LEU A 44 0.53 -9.57 -2.09
CA LEU A 44 -0.39 -10.25 -1.19
C LEU A 44 -1.07 -9.32 -0.19
N VAL A 45 -0.46 -8.16 0.12
CA VAL A 45 -1.04 -7.13 0.98
C VAL A 45 -2.43 -6.66 0.54
N ASN A 46 -2.74 -6.74 -0.77
CA ASN A 46 -4.05 -6.35 -1.29
C ASN A 46 -5.15 -7.36 -0.93
N TYR A 47 -4.79 -8.60 -0.64
CA TYR A 47 -5.72 -9.71 -0.42
C TYR A 47 -5.78 -10.12 1.05
N CYS A 48 -4.63 -10.18 1.72
CA CYS A 48 -4.52 -10.61 3.11
C CYS A 48 -3.86 -9.52 3.97
N PRO A 49 -4.23 -9.40 5.26
CA PRO A 49 -3.54 -8.55 6.21
C PRO A 49 -2.05 -8.89 6.28
N SER A 50 -1.20 -7.88 6.14
CA SER A 50 0.24 -8.03 6.28
C SER A 50 0.84 -6.77 6.89
N PRO A 51 0.92 -6.67 8.23
CA PRO A 51 1.36 -5.46 8.92
C PRO A 51 2.73 -4.95 8.43
N LYS A 52 3.64 -5.87 8.06
CA LYS A 52 4.95 -5.55 7.48
C LYS A 52 4.83 -4.79 6.16
N TRP A 53 4.09 -5.33 5.20
CA TRP A 53 3.98 -4.72 3.87
C TRP A 53 3.09 -3.48 3.89
N GLU A 54 2.03 -3.49 4.70
CA GLU A 54 1.14 -2.34 4.93
C GLU A 54 1.93 -1.13 5.43
N GLY A 55 2.76 -1.33 6.47
CA GLY A 55 3.61 -0.26 7.01
C GLY A 55 4.63 0.28 6.00
N ILE A 56 5.31 -0.60 5.25
CA ILE A 56 6.28 -0.18 4.24
C ILE A 56 5.61 0.64 3.12
N ILE A 57 4.43 0.19 2.65
CA ILE A 57 3.68 0.90 1.60
C ILE A 57 3.19 2.24 2.11
N ALA A 58 2.62 2.28 3.31
CA ALA A 58 2.13 3.51 3.93
C ALA A 58 3.27 4.53 4.10
N GLN A 59 4.44 4.09 4.56
CA GLN A 59 5.63 4.92 4.67
C GLN A 59 6.07 5.49 3.31
N LYS A 60 6.09 4.68 2.23
CA LYS A 60 6.44 5.15 0.89
C LYS A 60 5.43 6.15 0.32
N ILE A 61 4.16 6.05 0.72
CA ILE A 61 3.08 6.97 0.32
C ILE A 61 3.06 8.24 1.20
N GLY A 62 3.61 8.19 2.40
CA GLY A 62 3.55 9.29 3.38
C GLY A 62 2.25 9.33 4.19
N THR A 63 1.71 8.15 4.52
CA THR A 63 0.45 7.97 5.27
C THR A 63 0.63 6.85 6.32
N THR A 64 -0.43 6.49 7.06
CA THR A 64 -0.42 5.34 7.98
C THR A 64 -1.17 4.15 7.36
N PRO A 65 -0.83 2.90 7.75
CA PRO A 65 -1.55 1.73 7.24
C PRO A 65 -3.03 1.74 7.66
N GLU A 66 -3.35 2.33 8.82
CA GLU A 66 -4.72 2.52 9.32
C GLU A 66 -5.56 3.41 8.41
N GLN A 67 -4.95 4.43 7.79
CA GLN A 67 -5.63 5.28 6.82
C GLN A 67 -5.95 4.53 5.53
N ILE A 68 -5.05 3.63 5.10
CA ILE A 68 -5.22 2.84 3.86
C ILE A 68 -6.21 1.69 4.08
N TRP A 69 -6.07 0.96 5.19
CA TRP A 69 -6.86 -0.22 5.55
C TRP A 69 -7.55 -0.04 6.91
N PRO A 70 -8.48 0.91 7.05
CA PRO A 70 -9.15 1.15 8.33
C PRO A 70 -9.86 -0.09 8.86
N GLU A 71 -10.39 -0.93 7.97
CA GLU A 71 -11.06 -2.18 8.35
C GLU A 71 -10.13 -3.23 9.00
N ARG A 72 -8.81 -3.09 8.89
CA ARG A 72 -7.83 -4.02 9.48
C ARG A 72 -7.32 -3.58 10.85
N TYR A 73 -7.53 -2.31 11.21
CA TYR A 73 -6.98 -1.68 12.40
C TYR A 73 -8.04 -1.10 13.35
N ALA A 74 -9.31 -1.10 12.95
CA ALA A 74 -10.41 -0.81 13.86
C ALA A 74 -10.54 -1.97 14.88
N ALA A 75 -9.96 -1.77 16.07
CA ALA A 75 -10.18 -2.60 17.25
C ALA A 75 -11.42 -2.11 18.02
#